data_AF-A0A951J850-F1
#
_entry.id   AF-A0A951J850-F1
#
_cell.length_a   1.000
_cell.length_b   1.000
_cell.length_c   1.000
_cell.angle_alpha   90.00
_cell.angle_beta   90.00
_cell.angle_gamma   90.00
#
_symmetry.space_group_name_H-M   'P 1'
#
loop_
_entity.id
_entity.type
_entity.pdbx_description
1 polymer ?
#
loop_
_entity_poly.entity_id
_entity_poly.type
_entity_poly.pdbx_seq_one_letter_code
_entity_poly.pdbx_strand_id
1 'polypeptide(L)' 'MDFKYKGMTVNERLYVSGLMDAFDKAAKEEDIERVIEILKKVEITDESAIREILKELGLTEKN' A
#
# COMPACT_ATOMS: atom_id res chain seq x y z
N MET A 1 -22.11 4.22 -2.11
CA MET A 1 -20.73 3.71 -2.30
C MET A 1 -20.51 2.62 -1.28
N ASP A 2 -20.29 1.41 -1.78
CA ASP A 2 -19.91 0.28 -0.92
C ASP A 2 -18.40 0.40 -0.69
N PHE A 3 -17.99 0.68 0.54
CA PHE A 3 -16.58 0.79 0.89
C PHE A 3 -16.10 -0.62 1.23
N LYS A 4 -15.60 -1.34 0.22
CA LYS A 4 -15.27 -2.77 0.30
C LYS A 4 -14.36 -3.10 1.50
N TYR A 5 -13.53 -2.15 1.89
CA TYR A 5 -12.53 -2.30 2.93
C TYR A 5 -12.75 -1.43 4.17
N LYS A 6 -13.97 -0.89 4.37
CA LYS A 6 -14.27 -0.03 5.51
C LYS A 6 -14.03 -0.75 6.83
N GLY A 7 -13.29 -0.10 7.73
CA GLY A 7 -12.95 -0.65 9.05
C GLY A 7 -11.77 -1.63 9.04
N MET A 8 -11.17 -1.91 7.88
CA MET A 8 -9.98 -2.75 7.77
C MET A 8 -8.70 -1.91 7.77
N THR A 9 -7.68 -2.44 8.45
CA THR A 9 -6.27 -2.01 8.36
C THR A 9 -5.69 -2.34 7.00
N VAL A 10 -4.60 -1.67 6.59
CA VAL A 10 -3.96 -1.87 5.27
C VAL A 10 -3.60 -3.34 5.03
N ASN A 11 -3.02 -4.02 6.02
CA ASN A 11 -2.62 -5.43 5.93
C ASN A 11 -3.81 -6.35 5.69
N GLU A 12 -4.93 -6.13 6.38
CA GLU A 12 -6.16 -6.91 6.16
C GLU A 12 -6.69 -6.71 4.74
N ARG A 13 -6.61 -5.49 4.18
CA ARG A 13 -7.01 -5.24 2.78
C ARG A 13 -6.09 -5.93 1.79
N LEU A 14 -4.78 -5.91 2.02
CA LEU A 14 -3.79 -6.61 1.20
C LEU A 14 -4.03 -8.13 1.21
N TYR A 15 -4.35 -8.69 2.37
CA TYR A 15 -4.70 -10.10 2.51
C TYR A 15 -5.99 -10.46 1.77
N VAL A 16 -7.10 -9.74 2.02
CA VAL A 16 -8.41 -10.00 1.39
C VAL A 16 -8.38 -9.78 -0.13
N SER A 17 -7.55 -8.84 -0.61
CA SER A 17 -7.37 -8.60 -2.04
C SER A 17 -6.43 -9.59 -2.73
N GLY A 18 -5.70 -10.43 -1.98
CA GLY A 18 -4.67 -11.32 -2.52
C GLY A 18 -3.44 -10.59 -3.06
N LEU A 19 -3.23 -9.33 -2.64
CA LEU A 19 -2.11 -8.50 -3.10
C LEU A 19 -0.93 -8.47 -2.12
N MET A 20 -1.01 -9.19 -1.01
CA MET A 20 0.03 -9.22 0.02
C MET A 20 1.40 -9.61 -0.53
N ASP A 21 1.50 -10.71 -1.28
CA ASP A 21 2.77 -11.15 -1.88
C ASP A 21 3.33 -10.16 -2.89
N ALA A 22 2.44 -9.53 -3.69
CA ALA A 22 2.83 -8.54 -4.68
C ALA A 22 3.33 -7.25 -4.02
N PHE A 23 2.73 -6.86 -2.91
CA PHE A 23 3.14 -5.71 -2.10
C PHE A 23 4.51 -5.96 -1.48
N ASP A 24 4.69 -7.11 -0.83
CA ASP A 24 5.96 -7.51 -0.21
C ASP A 24 7.09 -7.57 -1.23
N LYS A 25 6.81 -8.10 -2.44
CA LYS A 25 7.79 -8.13 -3.52
C LYS A 25 8.16 -6.72 -3.97
N ALA A 26 7.19 -5.86 -4.24
CA ALA A 26 7.42 -4.49 -4.68
C ALA A 26 8.20 -3.68 -3.62
N ALA A 27 7.87 -3.85 -2.33
CA ALA A 27 8.57 -3.20 -1.24
C ALA A 27 10.04 -3.65 -1.14
N LYS A 28 10.32 -4.96 -1.31
CA LYS A 28 11.69 -5.51 -1.31
C LYS A 28 12.51 -5.06 -2.51
N GLU A 29 11.87 -4.86 -3.66
CA GLU A 29 12.51 -4.37 -4.89
C GLU A 29 12.63 -2.83 -4.91
N GLU A 30 12.20 -2.14 -3.85
CA GLU A 30 12.12 -0.68 -3.75
C GLU A 30 11.34 -0.03 -4.91
N ASP A 31 10.37 -0.77 -5.48
CA ASP A 31 9.50 -0.31 -6.57
C ASP A 31 8.34 0.54 -6.02
N ILE A 32 8.63 1.82 -5.79
CA ILE A 32 7.71 2.81 -5.21
C ILE A 32 6.44 2.94 -6.05
N GLU A 33 6.57 3.00 -7.38
CA GLU A 33 5.42 3.14 -8.27
C GLU A 33 4.46 1.97 -8.11
N ARG A 34 5.01 0.75 -8.05
CA ARG A 34 4.22 -0.47 -7.87
C ARG A 34 3.58 -0.56 -6.49
N VAL A 35 4.28 -0.16 -5.44
CA VAL A 35 3.71 -0.08 -4.08
C VAL A 35 2.50 0.87 -4.07
N ILE A 36 2.62 2.05 -4.68
CA ILE A 36 1.53 3.03 -4.78
C ILE A 36 0.34 2.47 -5.56
N GLU A 37 0.57 1.80 -6.70
CA GLU A 37 -0.50 1.16 -7.46
C GLU A 37 -1.27 0.12 -6.64
N ILE A 38 -0.56 -0.70 -5.85
CA ILE A 38 -1.17 -1.72 -5.02
C ILE A 38 -2.01 -1.09 -3.91
N LEU A 39 -1.49 -0.06 -3.23
CA LEU A 39 -2.22 0.68 -2.20
C LEU A 39 -3.52 1.28 -2.74
N LYS A 40 -3.49 1.86 -3.94
CA LYS A 40 -4.69 2.39 -4.61
C LYS A 40 -5.72 1.29 -4.94
N LYS A 41 -5.27 0.08 -5.33
CA LYS A 41 -6.16 -1.09 -5.56
C LYS A 41 -6.88 -1.56 -4.30
N VAL A 42 -6.31 -1.30 -3.11
CA VAL A 42 -6.93 -1.58 -1.81
C VAL A 42 -7.63 -0.36 -1.20
N GLU A 43 -8.04 0.59 -2.03
CA GLU A 43 -8.76 1.82 -1.64
C GLU A 43 -8.00 2.69 -0.62
N ILE A 44 -6.66 2.64 -0.64
CA ILE A 44 -5.81 3.62 0.04
C ILE A 44 -5.44 4.67 -1.01
N THR A 45 -6.29 5.69 -1.12
CA THR A 45 -6.15 6.77 -2.12
C THR A 45 -5.70 8.09 -1.52
N ASP A 46 -5.69 8.19 -0.18
CA ASP A 46 -5.21 9.37 0.51
C ASP A 46 -3.68 9.47 0.38
N GLU A 47 -3.20 10.57 -0.20
CA GLU A 47 -1.76 10.75 -0.47
C GLU A 47 -0.94 10.82 0.81
N SER A 48 -1.48 11.38 1.90
CA SER A 48 -0.77 11.44 3.19
C SER A 48 -0.60 10.04 3.79
N ALA A 49 -1.63 9.20 3.72
CA ALA A 49 -1.56 7.81 4.15
C ALA A 49 -0.55 7.01 3.33
N ILE A 50 -0.54 7.19 2.00
CA ILE A 50 0.45 6.54 1.12
C ILE A 50 1.88 6.97 1.50
N ARG A 51 2.10 8.27 1.75
CA ARG A 51 3.43 8.78 2.15
C ARG A 51 3.91 8.22 3.48
N GLU A 52 3.04 8.13 4.48
CA GLU A 52 3.40 7.53 5.77
C GLU A 52 3.75 6.04 5.61
N ILE A 53 2.99 5.28 4.82
CA ILE A 53 3.31 3.86 4.54
C ILE A 53 4.68 3.75 3.84
N LEU A 54 4.95 4.56 2.83
CA LEU A 54 6.24 4.56 2.14
C LEU A 54 7.40 4.88 3.10
N LYS A 55 7.17 5.80 4.04
CA LYS A 55 8.16 6.16 5.08
C LYS A 55 8.39 5.02 6.06
N GLU A 56 7.35 4.33 6.50
CA GLU A 56 7.46 3.14 7.35
C GLU A 56 8.22 2.00 6.65
N LEU A 57 8.07 1.89 5.32
CA LEU A 57 8.82 0.93 4.50
C LEU A 57 10.25 1.37 4.18
N GLY A 58 10.65 2.59 4.54
CA GLY A 58 11.97 3.14 4.20
C GLY A 58 12.15 3.54 2.73
N LEU A 59 11.04 3.67 1.99
CA LEU A 59 10.99 3.96 0.55
C LEU A 59 10.86 5.46 0.23
N THR A 60 11.15 6.34 1.19
CA THR A 60 11.16 7.80 0.97
C THR A 60 12.48 8.25 0.33
N GLU A 61 12.42 9.30 -0.50
CA GLU A 61 13.60 9.95 -1.07
C GLU A 61 14.69 10.10 0.00
N LYS A 62 15.79 9.38 -0.18
CA LYS A 62 17.02 9.63 0.58
C LYS A 62 17.49 11.02 0.17
N ASN A 63 17.29 12.01 1.04
CA ASN A 63 18.05 13.26 0.99
C ASN A 63 19.54 12.97 1.08
#